data_AF-A0A257TTC0-F1
#
_entry.id   AF-A0A257TTC0-F1
#
_cell.length_a   1.000
_cell.length_b   1.000
_cell.length_c   1.000
_cell.angle_alpha   90.00
_cell.angle_beta   90.00
_cell.angle_gamma   90.00
#
_symmetry.space_group_name_H-M   'P 1'
#
loop_
_entity.id
_entity.type
_entity.pdbx_description
1 polymer ?
#
loop_
_entity_poly.entity_id
_entity_poly.type
_entity_poly.pdbx_seq_one_letter_code
_entity_poly.pdbx_strand_id
1 'polypeptide(L)'
;VSAPLAPNLLVAADGGWEAKRRAGACYAAQLAFRRYDEVAEAFATLRALTLDGVARAEALHLLPARRVARLSGRGWAARMGTAPAVPGRG
;
A
#
# COMPACT_ATOMS: atom_id res chain seq x y z
N VAL A 1 -3.60 11.40 10.42
CA VAL A 1 -3.93 10.44 9.34
C VAL A 1 -2.88 10.62 8.26
N SER A 2 -2.17 9.56 7.86
CA SER A 2 -1.07 9.64 6.87
C SER A 2 -1.60 10.21 5.55
N ALA A 3 -0.83 11.07 4.88
CA ALA A 3 -1.14 11.44 3.51
C ALA A 3 -1.31 10.15 2.69
N PRO A 4 -2.41 10.00 1.93
CA PRO A 4 -2.56 8.82 1.09
C PRO A 4 -1.34 8.76 0.17
N LEU A 5 -0.59 7.65 0.25
CA LEU A 5 0.44 7.36 -0.74
C LEU A 5 -0.23 7.50 -2.11
N ALA A 6 0.27 8.36 -2.99
CA ALA A 6 -0.22 8.50 -4.35
C ALA A 6 0.52 7.49 -5.24
N PRO A 7 -0.04 6.27 -5.46
CA PRO A 7 0.57 5.34 -6.40
C PRO A 7 0.54 5.92 -7.81
N ASN A 8 1.55 5.57 -8.61
CA ASN A 8 1.61 5.91 -10.03
C ASN A 8 1.45 4.69 -10.93
N LEU A 9 1.19 3.51 -10.34
CA LEU A 9 0.89 2.28 -11.03
C LEU A 9 -0.11 1.45 -10.22
N LEU A 10 -1.12 0.91 -10.91
CA LEU A 10 -1.97 -0.15 -10.41
C LEU A 10 -1.70 -1.44 -11.19
N VAL A 11 -1.67 -2.57 -10.50
CA VAL A 11 -1.41 -3.89 -11.10
C VAL A 11 -2.55 -4.84 -10.70
N ALA A 12 -3.10 -5.56 -11.68
CA ALA A 12 -4.05 -6.64 -11.43
C ALA A 12 -3.40 -7.72 -10.56
N ALA A 13 -4.04 -8.07 -9.45
CA ALA A 13 -3.47 -8.92 -8.41
C ALA A 13 -4.23 -10.24 -8.20
N ASP A 14 -5.26 -10.50 -9.01
CA ASP A 14 -6.16 -11.65 -8.83
C ASP A 14 -5.41 -12.98 -8.75
N GLY A 15 -4.48 -13.23 -9.70
CA GLY A 15 -3.70 -14.47 -9.73
C GLY A 15 -2.73 -14.65 -8.55
N GLY A 16 -2.36 -13.57 -7.87
CA GLY A 16 -1.43 -13.60 -6.72
C GLY A 16 -2.12 -13.48 -5.36
N TRP A 17 -3.43 -13.19 -5.34
CA TRP A 17 -4.10 -12.73 -4.12
C TRP A 17 -4.13 -13.78 -3.01
N GLU A 18 -4.39 -15.03 -3.37
CA GLU A 18 -4.40 -16.12 -2.38
C GLU A 18 -3.02 -16.40 -1.80
N ALA A 19 -1.98 -16.31 -2.62
CA ALA A 19 -0.61 -16.45 -2.15
C ALA A 19 -0.26 -15.33 -1.15
N LYS A 20 -0.70 -14.09 -1.42
CA LYS A 20 -0.57 -12.97 -0.49
C LYS A 20 -1.30 -13.23 0.83
N ARG A 21 -2.54 -13.73 0.80
CA ARG A 21 -3.30 -14.09 2.01
C ARG A 21 -2.57 -15.15 2.85
N ARG A 22 -2.08 -16.22 2.21
CA ARG A 22 -1.30 -17.27 2.90
C ARG A 22 -0.03 -16.72 3.52
N ALA A 23 0.71 -15.88 2.79
CA ALA A 23 1.90 -15.22 3.32
C ALA A 23 1.59 -14.31 4.52
N GLY A 24 0.46 -13.59 4.48
CA GLY A 24 -0.02 -12.79 5.61
C GLY A 24 -0.33 -13.63 6.85
N ALA A 25 -0.92 -14.81 6.68
CA ALA A 25 -1.23 -15.72 7.79
C ALA A 25 0.02 -16.18 8.56
N CYS A 26 1.19 -16.28 7.90
CA CYS A 26 2.46 -16.57 8.58
C CYS A 26 2.85 -15.50 9.61
N TYR A 27 2.33 -14.27 9.48
CA TYR A 27 2.56 -13.14 10.37
C TYR A 27 1.32 -12.79 11.19
N ALA A 28 0.39 -13.73 11.38
CA ALA A 28 -0.88 -13.49 12.06
C ALA A 28 -0.73 -12.81 13.42
N ALA A 29 0.28 -13.19 14.23
CA ALA A 29 0.54 -12.57 15.52
C ALA A 29 0.81 -11.05 15.44
N GLN A 30 1.40 -10.58 14.34
CA GLN A 30 1.69 -9.16 14.11
C GLN A 30 0.50 -8.43 13.48
N LEU A 31 -0.24 -9.12 12.62
CA LEU A 31 -1.34 -8.55 11.83
C LEU A 31 -2.71 -8.60 12.55
N ALA A 32 -2.83 -9.42 13.60
CA ALA A 32 -4.07 -9.60 14.36
C ALA A 32 -4.53 -8.35 15.14
N PHE A 33 -3.67 -7.35 15.32
CA PHE A 33 -4.00 -6.15 16.11
C PHE A 33 -5.20 -5.38 15.57
N ARG A 34 -5.50 -5.42 14.26
CA ARG A 34 -6.64 -4.69 13.64
C ARG A 34 -7.21 -5.32 12.35
N ARG A 35 -7.56 -6.61 12.33
CA ARG A 35 -8.20 -7.29 11.16
C ARG A 35 -7.56 -6.84 9.83
N TYR A 36 -6.23 -6.86 9.79
CA TYR A 36 -5.45 -6.19 8.75
C TYR A 36 -5.69 -6.77 7.36
N ASP A 37 -6.05 -8.05 7.31
CA ASP A 37 -6.51 -8.77 6.13
C ASP A 37 -7.72 -8.09 5.47
N GLU A 38 -8.70 -7.65 6.26
CA GLU A 38 -9.88 -6.94 5.74
C GLU A 38 -9.55 -5.57 5.20
N VAL A 39 -8.65 -4.86 5.89
CA VAL A 39 -8.14 -3.58 5.41
C VAL A 39 -7.40 -3.78 4.07
N ALA A 40 -6.56 -4.81 3.97
CA ALA A 40 -5.84 -5.13 2.75
C ALA A 40 -6.80 -5.49 1.59
N GLU A 41 -7.84 -6.28 1.85
CA GLU A 41 -8.89 -6.61 0.88
C GLU A 41 -9.63 -5.35 0.42
N ALA A 42 -10.10 -4.52 1.35
CA ALA A 42 -10.83 -3.29 1.03
C ALA A 42 -10.02 -2.32 0.16
N PHE A 43 -8.72 -2.17 0.44
CA PHE A 43 -7.85 -1.36 -0.40
C PHE A 43 -7.65 -1.97 -1.80
N ALA A 44 -7.54 -3.28 -1.90
CA ALA A 44 -7.34 -3.94 -3.19
C ALA A 44 -8.58 -3.88 -4.07
N THR A 45 -9.77 -4.05 -3.49
CA THR A 45 -11.04 -3.91 -4.22
C THR A 45 -11.30 -2.46 -4.62
N LEU A 46 -11.05 -1.49 -3.73
CA LEU A 46 -11.16 -0.07 -4.05
C LEU A 46 -10.29 0.34 -5.25
N ARG A 47 -9.06 -0.16 -5.31
CA ARG A 47 -8.14 0.13 -6.44
C ARG A 47 -8.61 -0.53 -7.73
N ALA A 48 -9.17 -1.73 -7.63
CA ALA A 48 -9.64 -2.49 -8.79
C ALA A 48 -10.79 -1.79 -9.52
N LEU A 49 -11.56 -0.90 -8.87
CA LEU A 49 -12.64 -0.10 -9.49
C LEU A 49 -12.19 0.75 -10.70
N THR A 50 -10.87 0.96 -10.86
CA THR A 50 -10.29 1.73 -11.98
C THR A 50 -9.70 0.84 -13.08
N LEU A 51 -9.81 -0.48 -12.96
CA LEU A 51 -9.29 -1.48 -13.90
C LEU A 51 -10.45 -2.35 -14.41
N ASP A 52 -10.40 -2.73 -15.69
CA ASP A 52 -11.43 -3.58 -16.30
C ASP A 52 -11.17 -5.07 -16.03
N GLY A 53 -12.22 -5.80 -15.61
CA GLY A 53 -12.16 -7.24 -15.39
C GLY A 53 -11.30 -7.72 -14.21
N VAL A 54 -10.90 -6.83 -13.30
CA VAL A 54 -10.01 -7.13 -12.16
C VAL A 54 -10.79 -7.09 -10.85
N ALA A 55 -10.63 -8.09 -9.97
CA ALA A 55 -11.29 -8.11 -8.66
C ALA A 55 -10.42 -7.49 -7.54
N ARG A 56 -9.09 -7.62 -7.64
CA ARG A 56 -8.12 -7.02 -6.72
C ARG A 56 -6.99 -6.35 -7.48
N ALA A 57 -6.60 -5.17 -7.03
CA ALA A 57 -5.45 -4.46 -7.56
C ALA A 57 -4.47 -4.03 -6.46
N GLU A 58 -3.18 -4.11 -6.77
CA GLU A 58 -2.12 -3.57 -5.93
C GLU A 58 -1.67 -2.21 -6.42
N ALA A 59 -1.37 -1.34 -5.47
CA ALA A 59 -0.86 0.00 -5.73
C ALA A 59 0.65 0.02 -5.55
N LEU A 60 1.35 0.42 -6.62
CA LEU A 60 2.79 0.56 -6.64
C LEU A 60 3.17 2.01 -6.93
N HIS A 61 4.37 2.38 -6.50
CA HIS A 61 5.00 3.63 -6.88
C HIS A 61 6.33 3.33 -7.56
N LEU A 62 6.31 3.36 -8.89
CA LEU A 62 7.46 3.15 -9.74
C LEU A 62 8.37 4.36 -9.75
N LEU A 63 9.67 4.10 -9.69
CA LEU A 63 10.72 5.10 -9.78
C LEU A 63 11.75 4.67 -10.82
N PRO A 64 12.36 5.62 -11.56
CA PRO A 64 13.53 5.32 -12.37
C PRO A 64 14.65 4.70 -11.52
N ALA A 65 15.29 3.64 -12.02
CA ALA A 65 16.33 2.89 -11.28
C ALA A 65 17.44 3.79 -10.70
N ARG A 66 17.87 4.80 -11.47
CA ARG A 66 18.87 5.81 -11.04
C ARG A 66 18.46 6.60 -9.78
N ARG A 67 17.16 6.71 -9.51
CA ARG A 67 16.62 7.40 -8.32
C ARG A 67 16.52 6.46 -7.13
N VAL A 68 16.27 5.17 -7.36
CA VAL A 68 16.21 4.15 -6.30
C VAL A 68 17.54 4.05 -5.56
N ALA A 69 18.65 4.01 -6.29
CA ALA A 69 20.00 3.93 -5.73
C ALA A 69 20.42 5.14 -4.86
N ARG A 70 19.66 6.25 -4.91
CA ARG A 70 19.96 7.50 -4.19
C ARG A 70 18.90 7.89 -3.17
N LEU A 71 17.89 7.05 -2.94
CA LEU A 71 16.81 7.35 -2.02
C LEU A 71 17.25 7.08 -0.57
N SER A 72 17.22 8.13 0.24
CA SER A 72 17.19 8.01 1.70
C SER A 72 15.73 7.90 2.17
N GLY A 73 15.50 7.33 3.35
CA GLY A 73 14.15 7.26 3.94
C GLY A 73 13.45 8.62 4.03
N ARG A 74 14.20 9.70 4.28
CA ARG A 74 13.67 11.08 4.26
C ARG A 74 13.27 11.54 2.85
N GLY A 75 14.10 11.25 1.85
CA GLY A 75 13.81 11.57 0.45
C GLY A 75 12.61 10.80 -0.09
N TRP A 76 12.36 9.60 0.42
CA TRP A 76 11.15 8.83 0.15
C TRP A 76 9.92 9.47 0.79
N ALA A 77 9.96 9.75 2.10
CA ALA A 77 8.83 10.36 2.81
C ALA A 77 8.40 11.72 2.21
N ALA A 78 9.35 12.58 1.82
CA ALA A 78 9.05 13.85 1.19
C ALA A 78 8.31 13.71 -0.17
N ARG A 79 8.60 12.64 -0.93
CA ARG A 79 7.94 12.36 -2.21
C ARG A 79 6.53 11.80 -2.05
N MET A 80 6.28 11.08 -0.97
CA MET A 80 4.96 10.55 -0.66
C MET A 80 4.01 11.60 -0.07
N GLY A 81 4.47 12.84 0.09
CA GLY A 81 3.76 13.92 0.75
C GLY A 81 4.08 13.98 2.24
N THR A 82 4.24 15.18 2.78
CA THR A 82 4.42 15.42 4.21
C THR A 82 3.14 15.10 4.97
N ALA A 83 3.23 14.32 6.05
CA ALA A 83 2.12 14.10 6.94
C ALA A 83 1.61 15.45 7.50
N PRO A 84 0.29 15.70 7.56
CA PRO A 84 -0.22 16.81 8.33
C PRO A 84 0.16 16.61 9.80
N ALA A 85 0.65 17.66 10.44
CA ALA A 85 0.94 17.65 11.87
C ALA A 85 -0.33 17.21 12.62
N VAL A 86 -0.22 16.19 13.46
CA VAL A 86 -1.29 15.82 14.38
C VAL A 86 -1.36 16.95 15.41
N PRO A 87 -2.48 17.68 15.55
CA PRO A 87 -2.62 18.63 16.64
C PRO A 87 -2.49 17.82 17.94
N GLY A 88 -1.48 18.18 18.74
CA GLY A 88 -1.31 17.58 20.07
C GLY A 88 -2.57 17.76 20.89
N ARG A 89 -2.95 16.72 21.63
CA ARG A 89 -3.86 16.86 22.76
C ARG A 89 -3.16 17.75 23.79
N GLY A 90 -3.57 19.02 23.83
CA GLY A 90 -3.50 19.82 25.05
C GLY A 90 -4.58 19.37 26.02
#